data_AF-A0A0M0JLN9-F1
#
_entry.id   AF-A0A0M0JLN9-F1
#
_cell.length_a   1.000
_cell.length_b   1.000
_cell.length_c   1.000
_cell.angle_alpha   90.00
_cell.angle_beta   90.00
_cell.angle_gamma   90.00
#
_symmetry.space_group_name_H-M   'P 1'
#
loop_
_entity.id
_entity.type
_entity.pdbx_description
1 polymer ?
#
loop_
_entity_poly.entity_id
_entity_poly.type
_entity_poly.pdbx_seq_one_letter_code
_entity_poly.pdbx_strand_id
1 'polypeptide(L)'
;MMVAVGAETAPAIKDFTGAAISFFNNHRVPAALLAASSIKDAFVLQGRGSKLPEDDARAWRLVRYAYLLLMITSFGMEMSVIYMSTHVVVQLEAGNFNSKGTSLIDMLIREYEYEYCSVRSQFITGMLTFLMAQGLRVRYSLRRYADLANCAMFCLFSAATGMLSYNNAHTVTFGGYPGLMKRWAQLTADFYGRRIDLRHPMALMTVAMTLAGGFCVCRGCVLWVSHGNFWAPFSNEVKGGAVGSSPSGPAVVDIP
;
A
#
# COMPACT_ATOMS: atom_id res chain seq x y z
N MET A 1 -39.39 -12.00 -38.92
CA MET A 1 -38.12 -11.25 -38.88
C MET A 1 -37.17 -12.03 -37.97
N MET A 2 -36.40 -12.95 -38.56
CA MET A 2 -35.42 -13.77 -37.84
C MET A 2 -34.17 -12.92 -37.60
N VAL A 3 -33.85 -12.67 -36.33
CA VAL A 3 -32.56 -12.08 -35.95
C VAL A 3 -31.52 -13.18 -36.08
N ALA A 4 -30.61 -13.01 -37.04
CA ALA A 4 -29.46 -13.88 -37.21
C ALA A 4 -28.63 -13.87 -35.92
N VAL A 5 -28.51 -15.05 -35.31
CA VAL A 5 -27.52 -15.35 -34.28
C VAL A 5 -26.15 -15.20 -34.94
N GLY A 6 -25.53 -14.05 -34.72
CA GLY A 6 -24.21 -13.72 -35.25
C GLY A 6 -23.17 -14.72 -34.74
N ALA A 7 -22.40 -15.25 -35.69
CA ALA A 7 -21.32 -16.20 -35.47
C ALA A 7 -20.42 -15.78 -34.30
N GLU A 8 -20.11 -16.73 -33.41
CA GLU A 8 -18.99 -16.63 -32.49
C GLU A 8 -17.71 -16.48 -33.32
N THR A 9 -17.28 -15.24 -33.55
CA THR A 9 -15.95 -14.96 -34.05
C THR A 9 -14.97 -15.46 -33.01
N ALA A 10 -14.21 -16.51 -33.33
CA ALA A 10 -13.07 -16.94 -32.52
C ALA A 10 -12.26 -15.70 -32.11
N PRO A 11 -11.85 -15.58 -30.83
CA PRO A 11 -11.23 -14.36 -30.33
C PRO A 11 -10.05 -13.99 -31.21
N ALA A 12 -10.14 -12.85 -31.89
CA ALA A 12 -9.12 -12.40 -32.83
C ALA A 12 -7.80 -12.26 -32.08
N ILE A 13 -6.86 -13.14 -32.41
CA ILE A 13 -5.53 -13.19 -31.81
C ILE A 13 -4.80 -11.90 -32.22
N LYS A 14 -4.64 -10.97 -31.27
CA LYS A 14 -4.05 -9.64 -31.48
C LYS A 14 -2.70 -9.54 -30.78
N ASP A 15 -1.81 -8.71 -31.34
CA ASP A 15 -0.59 -8.29 -30.66
C ASP A 15 -0.93 -7.28 -29.55
N PHE A 16 -0.58 -7.64 -28.31
CA PHE A 16 -0.83 -6.82 -27.12
C PHE A 16 0.42 -6.16 -26.53
N THR A 17 1.56 -6.21 -27.21
CA THR A 17 2.84 -5.67 -26.71
C THR A 17 2.74 -4.20 -26.29
N GLY A 18 2.20 -3.34 -27.16
CA GLY A 18 2.03 -1.92 -26.85
C GLY A 18 1.07 -1.66 -25.68
N ALA A 19 0.02 -2.48 -25.56
CA ALA A 19 -0.92 -2.39 -24.45
C ALA A 19 -0.30 -2.87 -23.13
N ALA A 20 0.58 -3.87 -23.16
CA ALA A 20 1.34 -4.34 -22.00
C ALA A 20 2.33 -3.28 -21.51
N ILE A 21 3.07 -2.64 -22.41
CA ILE A 21 3.95 -1.52 -22.07
C ILE A 21 3.15 -0.37 -21.42
N SER A 22 1.99 -0.03 -21.98
CA SER A 22 1.10 0.98 -21.40
C SER A 22 0.63 0.58 -20.00
N PHE A 23 0.24 -0.68 -19.79
CA PHE A 23 -0.19 -1.19 -18.49
C PHE A 23 0.88 -0.99 -17.41
N PHE A 24 2.13 -1.41 -17.67
CA PHE A 24 3.22 -1.25 -16.69
C PHE A 24 3.59 0.21 -16.46
N ASN A 25 3.56 1.05 -17.49
CA ASN A 25 3.79 2.49 -17.34
C ASN A 25 2.71 3.17 -16.48
N ASN A 26 1.44 2.77 -16.65
CA ASN A 26 0.32 3.30 -15.88
C ASN A 26 0.38 2.95 -14.39
N HIS A 27 1.14 1.91 -14.00
CA HIS A 27 1.40 1.59 -12.59
C HIS A 27 2.70 2.26 -12.10
N ARG A 28 3.74 2.27 -12.94
CA ARG A 28 5.06 2.82 -12.60
C ARG A 28 5.02 4.31 -12.24
N VAL A 29 4.31 5.12 -13.03
CA VAL A 29 4.25 6.58 -12.81
C VAL A 29 3.58 6.95 -11.49
N PRO A 30 2.35 6.50 -11.17
CA PRO A 30 1.74 6.80 -9.88
C PRO A 30 2.50 6.16 -8.72
N ALA A 31 3.11 4.98 -8.89
CA ALA A 31 3.98 4.38 -7.88
C ALA A 31 5.15 5.29 -7.50
N ALA A 32 5.80 5.92 -8.49
CA ALA A 32 6.89 6.86 -8.25
C ALA A 32 6.44 8.10 -7.46
N LEU A 33 5.27 8.65 -7.79
CA LEU A 33 4.69 9.77 -7.03
C LEU A 33 4.37 9.37 -5.59
N LEU A 34 3.79 8.19 -5.41
CA LEU A 34 3.46 7.68 -4.09
C LEU A 34 4.71 7.41 -3.26
N ALA A 35 5.72 6.75 -3.82
CA ALA A 35 7.01 6.53 -3.17
C ALA A 35 7.67 7.84 -2.72
N ALA A 36 7.69 8.86 -3.58
CA ALA A 36 8.23 10.18 -3.25
C ALA A 36 7.45 10.85 -2.11
N SER A 37 6.12 10.75 -2.12
CA SER A 37 5.29 11.28 -1.03
C SER A 37 5.51 10.51 0.28
N SER A 38 5.67 9.19 0.21
CA SER A 38 5.87 8.32 1.36
C SER A 38 7.18 8.65 2.09
N ILE A 39 8.29 8.77 1.36
CA ILE A 39 9.58 9.08 2.00
C ILE A 39 9.64 10.50 2.54
N LYS A 40 9.03 11.47 1.85
CA LYS A 40 8.95 12.88 2.30
C LYS A 40 8.22 12.99 3.64
N ASP A 41 7.11 12.29 3.76
CA ASP A 41 6.25 12.39 4.94
C ASP A 41 6.69 11.47 6.10
N ALA A 42 7.44 10.39 5.83
CA ALA A 42 7.83 9.38 6.82
C ALA A 42 8.40 9.98 8.13
N PHE A 43 9.20 11.03 8.03
CA PHE A 43 9.91 11.63 9.16
C PHE A 43 9.19 12.84 9.79
N VAL A 44 8.03 13.25 9.27
CA VAL A 44 7.31 14.47 9.72
C VAL A 44 6.91 14.40 11.19
N LEU A 45 6.57 13.21 11.69
CA LEU A 45 6.18 13.04 13.10
C LEU A 45 7.38 12.93 14.05
N GLN A 46 8.62 12.95 13.55
CA GLN A 46 9.79 12.74 14.39
C GLN A 46 10.21 13.96 15.21
N GLY A 47 10.07 15.16 14.65
CA GLY A 47 10.48 16.42 15.26
C GLY A 47 9.51 17.01 16.29
N ARG A 48 8.32 16.42 16.49
CA ARG A 48 7.33 16.92 17.44
C ARG A 48 7.63 16.41 18.85
N GLY A 49 8.61 17.03 19.51
CA GLY A 49 8.89 16.84 20.93
C GLY A 49 7.75 17.37 21.78
N SER A 50 6.78 16.52 22.11
CA SER A 50 5.72 16.89 23.04
C SER A 50 5.91 16.20 24.38
N LYS A 51 5.96 17.01 25.44
CA LYS A 51 5.75 16.60 26.82
C LYS A 51 4.32 16.04 26.94
N LEU A 52 4.13 14.77 26.59
CA LEU A 52 2.89 14.04 26.82
C LEU A 52 2.90 13.52 28.26
N PRO A 53 1.78 13.55 28.98
CA PRO A 53 1.63 12.82 30.25
C PRO A 53 2.07 11.36 30.08
N GLU A 54 2.76 10.77 31.07
CA GLU A 54 3.41 9.45 30.94
C GLU A 54 2.47 8.33 30.49
N ASP A 55 1.21 8.36 30.90
CA ASP A 55 0.20 7.35 30.59
C ASP A 55 -0.24 7.41 29.11
N ASP A 56 -0.47 8.60 28.57
CA ASP A 56 -0.83 8.81 27.16
C ASP A 56 0.40 8.70 26.24
N ALA A 57 1.58 8.99 26.76
CA ALA A 57 2.82 9.00 25.98
C ALA A 57 3.14 7.65 25.33
N ARG A 58 2.71 6.53 25.90
CA ARG A 58 2.95 5.19 25.31
C ARG A 58 2.09 4.94 24.09
N ALA A 59 0.79 5.22 24.18
CA ALA A 59 -0.15 4.98 23.09
C ALA A 59 0.14 5.89 21.88
N TRP A 60 0.48 7.16 22.13
CA TRP A 60 0.91 8.09 21.09
C TRP A 60 2.27 7.75 20.47
N ARG A 61 3.20 7.17 21.23
CA ARG A 61 4.45 6.62 20.68
C ARG A 61 4.17 5.47 19.73
N LEU A 62 3.25 4.60 20.09
CA LEU A 62 2.87 3.46 19.25
C LEU A 62 2.24 3.94 17.94
N VAL A 63 1.30 4.90 17.97
CA VAL A 63 0.71 5.50 16.76
C VAL A 63 1.80 6.08 15.85
N ARG A 64 2.79 6.78 16.41
CA ARG A 64 3.92 7.33 15.66
C ARG A 64 4.78 6.23 15.02
N TYR A 65 5.03 5.12 15.72
CA TYR A 65 5.80 4.00 15.17
C TYR A 65 5.01 3.23 14.10
N ALA A 66 3.71 3.00 14.31
CA ALA A 66 2.83 2.39 13.32
C ALA A 66 2.77 3.24 12.04
N TYR A 67 2.64 4.56 12.18
CA TYR A 67 2.75 5.50 11.06
C TYR A 67 4.06 5.35 10.29
N LEU A 68 5.20 5.43 10.99
CA LEU A 68 6.52 5.35 10.36
C LEU A 68 6.71 4.02 9.63
N LEU A 69 6.29 2.92 10.25
CA LEU A 69 6.36 1.59 9.67
C LEU A 69 5.51 1.50 8.40
N LEU A 70 4.26 1.94 8.43
CA LEU A 70 3.38 1.93 7.26
C LEU A 70 3.92 2.80 6.11
N MET A 71 4.51 3.96 6.40
CA MET A 71 5.12 4.83 5.40
C MET A 71 6.35 4.19 4.74
N ILE A 72 7.22 3.56 5.53
CA ILE A 72 8.41 2.86 5.01
C ILE A 72 7.99 1.61 4.22
N THR A 73 7.00 0.85 4.69
CA THR A 73 6.46 -0.30 3.96
C THR A 73 5.85 0.13 2.63
N SER A 74 5.04 1.20 2.62
CA SER A 74 4.48 1.77 1.39
C SER A 74 5.60 2.14 0.41
N PHE A 75 6.61 2.89 0.86
CA PHE A 75 7.78 3.23 0.04
C PHE A 75 8.47 1.99 -0.56
N GLY A 76 8.72 0.95 0.25
CA GLY A 76 9.38 -0.27 -0.21
C GLY A 76 8.57 -1.04 -1.26
N MET A 77 7.24 -1.12 -1.08
CA MET A 77 6.34 -1.76 -2.04
C MET A 77 6.30 -1.00 -3.36
N GLU A 78 6.19 0.33 -3.32
CA GLU A 78 6.16 1.16 -4.53
C GLU A 78 7.49 1.16 -5.29
N MET A 79 8.63 1.15 -4.58
CA MET A 79 9.94 0.97 -5.21
C MET A 79 10.05 -0.37 -5.95
N SER A 80 9.46 -1.42 -5.38
CA SER A 80 9.42 -2.75 -6.01
C SER A 80 8.55 -2.74 -7.28
N VAL A 81 7.42 -2.03 -7.26
CA VAL A 81 6.55 -1.82 -8.44
C VAL A 81 7.32 -1.10 -9.56
N ILE A 82 8.03 -0.02 -9.24
CA ILE A 82 8.81 0.75 -10.22
C ILE A 82 9.89 -0.12 -10.85
N TYR A 83 10.61 -0.89 -10.03
CA TYR A 83 11.69 -1.77 -10.48
C TYR A 83 11.15 -2.87 -11.40
N MET A 84 10.15 -3.64 -10.94
CA MET A 84 9.57 -4.74 -11.72
C MET A 84 8.94 -4.25 -13.02
N SER A 85 8.19 -3.14 -12.97
CA SER A 85 7.57 -2.55 -14.17
C SER A 85 8.63 -2.11 -15.19
N THR A 86 9.74 -1.53 -14.73
CA THR A 86 10.84 -1.12 -15.62
C THR A 86 11.52 -2.33 -16.25
N HIS A 87 11.74 -3.40 -15.49
CA HIS A 87 12.34 -4.62 -15.99
C HIS A 87 11.47 -5.30 -17.06
N VAL A 88 10.16 -5.40 -16.83
CA VAL A 88 9.25 -6.00 -17.82
C VAL A 88 9.17 -5.18 -19.09
N VAL A 89 9.16 -3.85 -19.00
CA VAL A 89 9.16 -2.99 -20.20
C VAL A 89 10.38 -3.28 -21.08
N VAL A 90 11.58 -3.41 -20.48
CA VAL A 90 12.80 -3.78 -21.23
C VAL A 90 12.67 -5.18 -21.84
N GLN A 91 12.10 -6.15 -21.12
CA GLN A 91 11.87 -7.49 -21.66
C GLN A 91 10.85 -7.51 -22.80
N LEU A 92 9.80 -6.69 -22.73
CA LEU A 92 8.81 -6.52 -23.78
C LEU A 92 9.42 -5.87 -25.02
N GLU A 93 10.35 -4.93 -24.85
CA GLU A 93 11.10 -4.31 -25.96
C GLU A 93 12.09 -5.29 -26.60
N ALA A 94 12.64 -6.23 -25.83
CA ALA A 94 13.54 -7.27 -26.36
C ALA A 94 12.83 -8.29 -27.28
N GLY A 95 11.49 -8.39 -27.21
CA GLY A 95 10.70 -9.16 -28.19
C GLY A 95 10.79 -10.69 -28.11
N ASN A 96 11.42 -11.26 -27.07
CA ASN A 96 11.63 -12.71 -26.93
C ASN A 96 10.43 -13.47 -26.33
N PHE A 97 9.19 -13.11 -26.68
CA PHE A 97 7.98 -13.71 -26.12
C PHE A 97 6.85 -13.78 -27.15
N ASN A 98 5.83 -14.59 -26.87
CA ASN A 98 4.67 -14.69 -27.73
C ASN A 98 3.69 -13.53 -27.45
N SER A 99 3.71 -12.50 -28.30
CA SER A 99 2.90 -11.28 -28.16
C SER A 99 1.40 -11.46 -28.45
N LYS A 100 1.01 -12.63 -28.95
CA LYS A 100 -0.34 -12.93 -29.42
C LYS A 100 -1.19 -13.54 -28.31
N GLY A 101 -2.33 -12.91 -28.01
CA GLY A 101 -3.28 -13.39 -26.99
C GLY A 101 -4.73 -13.17 -27.38
N THR A 102 -5.65 -13.73 -26.60
CA THR A 102 -7.10 -13.44 -26.69
C THR A 102 -7.46 -12.13 -25.99
N SER A 103 -6.69 -11.79 -24.95
CA SER A 103 -6.75 -10.52 -24.21
C SER A 103 -5.36 -10.16 -23.70
N LEU A 104 -5.18 -8.88 -23.32
CA LEU A 104 -3.94 -8.41 -22.70
C LEU A 104 -3.59 -9.22 -21.43
N ILE A 105 -4.59 -9.48 -20.59
CA ILE A 105 -4.42 -10.20 -19.32
C ILE A 105 -4.01 -11.64 -19.57
N ASP A 106 -4.60 -12.30 -20.58
CA ASP A 106 -4.25 -13.67 -20.97
C ASP A 106 -2.77 -13.77 -21.44
N MET A 107 -2.32 -12.80 -22.25
CA MET A 107 -0.91 -12.70 -22.65
C MET A 107 0.02 -12.48 -21.44
N LEU A 108 -0.34 -11.59 -20.52
CA LEU A 108 0.45 -11.30 -19.32
C LEU A 108 0.51 -12.49 -18.36
N ILE A 109 -0.59 -13.22 -18.17
CA ILE A 109 -0.60 -14.42 -17.32
C ILE A 109 0.22 -15.54 -17.95
N ARG A 110 0.24 -15.66 -19.28
CA ARG A 110 1.01 -16.72 -19.96
C ARG A 110 2.52 -16.49 -19.87
N GLU A 111 2.99 -15.28 -20.15
CA GLU A 111 4.42 -15.00 -20.32
C GLU A 111 5.06 -14.31 -19.10
N TYR A 112 4.29 -13.48 -18.38
CA TYR A 112 4.77 -12.56 -17.33
C TYR A 112 3.93 -12.65 -16.05
N GLU A 113 3.52 -13.87 -15.67
CA GLU A 113 2.56 -14.07 -14.57
C GLU A 113 3.06 -13.46 -13.25
N TYR A 114 4.33 -13.70 -12.95
CA TYR A 114 4.96 -13.26 -11.72
C TYR A 114 5.01 -11.74 -11.63
N GLU A 115 5.42 -11.08 -12.70
CA GLU A 115 5.59 -9.64 -12.74
C GLU A 115 4.24 -8.93 -12.77
N TYR A 116 3.26 -9.44 -13.52
CA TYR A 116 1.89 -8.94 -13.48
C TYR A 116 1.30 -9.03 -12.07
N CYS A 117 1.42 -10.19 -11.42
CA CYS A 117 0.88 -10.42 -10.09
C CYS A 117 1.57 -9.53 -9.05
N SER A 118 2.90 -9.41 -9.11
CA SER A 118 3.71 -8.61 -8.18
C SER A 118 3.45 -7.12 -8.30
N VAL A 119 3.44 -6.58 -9.52
CA VAL A 119 3.16 -5.15 -9.75
C VAL A 119 1.78 -4.79 -9.22
N ARG A 120 0.76 -5.59 -9.53
CA ARG A 120 -0.61 -5.31 -9.09
C ARG A 120 -0.79 -5.46 -7.58
N SER A 121 -0.24 -6.51 -6.98
CA SER A 121 -0.39 -6.77 -5.54
C SER A 121 0.34 -5.72 -4.70
N GLN A 122 1.58 -5.39 -5.06
CA GLN A 122 2.40 -4.44 -4.33
C GLN A 122 1.89 -3.01 -4.49
N PHE A 123 1.41 -2.63 -5.67
CA PHE A 123 0.82 -1.29 -5.89
C PHE A 123 -0.43 -1.07 -5.04
N ILE A 124 -1.35 -2.04 -5.02
CA ILE A 124 -2.56 -1.94 -4.19
C ILE A 124 -2.19 -1.93 -2.70
N THR A 125 -1.26 -2.79 -2.29
CA THR A 125 -0.79 -2.83 -0.89
C THR A 125 -0.11 -1.53 -0.49
N GLY A 126 0.71 -0.95 -1.36
CA GLY A 126 1.43 0.30 -1.14
C GLY A 126 0.50 1.50 -1.02
N MET A 127 -0.52 1.59 -1.87
CA MET A 127 -1.60 2.58 -1.76
C MET A 127 -2.41 2.44 -0.47
N LEU A 128 -2.81 1.22 -0.10
CA LEU A 128 -3.60 0.99 1.11
C LEU A 128 -2.82 1.33 2.38
N THR A 129 -1.55 0.91 2.45
CA THR A 129 -0.67 1.22 3.58
C THR A 129 -0.38 2.70 3.69
N PHE A 130 -0.19 3.41 2.58
CA PHE A 130 -0.06 4.86 2.56
C PHE A 130 -1.32 5.56 3.10
N LEU A 131 -2.50 5.19 2.61
CA LEU A 131 -3.75 5.84 3.02
C LEU A 131 -4.06 5.60 4.50
N MET A 132 -3.78 4.39 5.00
CA MET A 132 -3.84 4.08 6.43
C MET A 132 -2.85 4.93 7.24
N ALA A 133 -1.61 5.11 6.75
CA ALA A 133 -0.63 5.96 7.42
C ALA A 133 -1.09 7.43 7.48
N GLN A 134 -1.67 7.96 6.40
CA GLN A 134 -2.19 9.34 6.43
C GLN A 134 -3.36 9.49 7.42
N GLY A 135 -4.22 8.48 7.58
CA GLY A 135 -5.23 8.45 8.64
C GLY A 135 -4.63 8.59 10.04
N LEU A 136 -3.57 7.82 10.33
CA LEU A 136 -2.84 7.91 11.61
C LEU A 136 -2.15 9.26 11.79
N ARG A 137 -1.60 9.85 10.72
CA ARG A 137 -0.95 11.17 10.76
C ARG A 137 -1.94 12.27 11.11
N VAL A 138 -3.13 12.25 10.52
CA VAL A 138 -4.19 13.22 10.81
C VAL A 138 -4.60 13.09 12.28
N ARG A 139 -4.79 11.86 12.77
CA ARG A 139 -5.10 11.60 14.18
C ARG A 139 -4.04 12.16 15.13
N TYR A 140 -2.77 11.97 14.79
CA TYR A 140 -1.62 12.47 15.57
C TYR A 140 -1.50 14.00 15.52
N SER A 141 -1.69 14.61 14.35
CA SER A 141 -1.51 16.05 14.16
C SER A 141 -2.64 16.87 14.81
N LEU A 142 -3.87 16.37 14.75
CA LEU A 142 -5.07 17.00 15.32
C LEU A 142 -5.39 16.49 16.73
N ARG A 143 -4.41 16.01 17.50
CA ARG A 143 -4.64 15.41 18.82
C ARG A 143 -5.43 16.30 19.80
N ARG A 144 -5.39 17.63 19.64
CA ARG A 144 -6.13 18.60 20.47
C ARG A 144 -7.64 18.63 20.15
N TYR A 145 -8.03 18.23 18.95
CA TYR A 145 -9.41 18.22 18.47
C TYR A 145 -9.83 16.78 18.20
N ALA A 146 -10.16 16.04 19.26
CA ALA A 146 -10.37 14.58 19.20
C ALA A 146 -11.47 14.17 18.21
N ASP A 147 -12.62 14.84 18.23
CA ASP A 147 -13.75 14.52 17.35
C ASP A 147 -13.41 14.74 15.87
N LEU A 148 -12.84 15.90 15.53
CA LEU A 148 -12.42 16.21 14.17
C LEU A 148 -11.35 15.23 13.67
N ALA A 149 -10.40 14.88 14.54
CA ALA A 149 -9.34 13.94 14.22
C ALA A 149 -9.89 12.53 13.96
N ASN A 150 -10.87 12.08 14.75
CA ASN A 150 -11.53 10.79 14.58
C ASN A 150 -12.35 10.76 13.29
N CYS A 151 -13.17 11.79 13.02
CA CYS A 151 -13.93 11.90 11.78
C CYS A 151 -13.03 11.85 10.54
N ALA A 152 -11.95 12.64 10.53
CA ALA A 152 -11.03 12.69 9.40
C ALA A 152 -10.27 11.36 9.21
N MET A 153 -9.86 10.70 10.30
CA MET A 153 -9.24 9.38 10.24
C MET A 153 -10.19 8.32 9.68
N PHE A 154 -11.43 8.26 10.18
CA PHE A 154 -12.44 7.31 9.69
C PHE A 154 -12.82 7.58 8.24
N CYS A 155 -12.85 8.85 7.80
CA CYS A 155 -13.04 9.18 6.40
C CYS A 155 -11.92 8.59 5.51
N LEU A 156 -10.66 8.70 5.93
CA LEU A 156 -9.53 8.13 5.20
C LEU A 156 -9.53 6.60 5.23
N PHE A 157 -9.89 5.99 6.36
CA PHE A 157 -10.03 4.53 6.46
C PHE A 157 -11.19 4.00 5.64
N SER A 158 -12.32 4.73 5.58
CA SER A 158 -13.44 4.42 4.70
C SER A 158 -13.05 4.49 3.22
N ALA A 159 -12.19 5.43 2.83
CA ALA A 159 -11.66 5.47 1.48
C ALA A 159 -10.77 4.25 1.19
N ALA A 160 -9.93 3.84 2.15
CA ALA A 160 -9.08 2.65 2.02
C ALA A 160 -9.91 1.35 1.89
N THR A 161 -10.92 1.17 2.74
CA THR A 161 -11.83 0.02 2.64
C THR A 161 -12.69 0.08 1.39
N GLY A 162 -13.10 1.27 0.95
CA GLY A 162 -13.80 1.49 -0.32
C GLY A 162 -12.97 1.06 -1.52
N MET A 163 -11.68 1.44 -1.58
CA MET A 163 -10.76 0.97 -2.62
C MET A 163 -10.62 -0.55 -2.64
N LEU A 164 -10.52 -1.17 -1.46
CA LEU A 164 -10.42 -2.62 -1.33
C LEU A 164 -11.71 -3.34 -1.77
N SER A 165 -12.88 -2.83 -1.37
CA SER A 165 -14.18 -3.35 -1.79
C SER A 165 -14.40 -3.21 -3.29
N TYR A 166 -14.04 -2.05 -3.86
CA TYR A 166 -14.10 -1.83 -5.30
C TYR A 166 -13.20 -2.81 -6.06
N ASN A 167 -11.96 -3.00 -5.59
CA ASN A 167 -11.07 -3.98 -6.19
C ASN A 167 -11.69 -5.39 -6.09
N ASN A 168 -12.15 -5.82 -4.91
CA ASN A 168 -12.77 -7.14 -4.76
C ASN A 168 -14.00 -7.37 -5.65
N ALA A 169 -14.82 -6.34 -5.89
CA ALA A 169 -16.00 -6.44 -6.76
C ALA A 169 -15.66 -6.50 -8.25
N HIS A 170 -14.57 -5.86 -8.67
CA HIS A 170 -14.22 -5.71 -10.09
C HIS A 170 -12.94 -6.44 -10.52
N THR A 171 -12.30 -7.21 -9.63
CA THR A 171 -11.12 -8.00 -10.03
C THR A 171 -11.58 -9.21 -10.84
N VAL A 172 -11.36 -9.16 -12.15
CA VAL A 172 -11.64 -10.28 -13.07
C VAL A 172 -10.69 -11.47 -12.81
N THR A 173 -9.49 -11.20 -12.28
CA THR A 173 -8.44 -12.21 -12.06
C THR A 173 -8.29 -12.62 -10.59
N PHE A 174 -8.12 -13.92 -10.34
CA PHE A 174 -7.75 -14.51 -9.03
C PHE A 174 -8.74 -14.28 -7.87
N GLY A 175 -10.00 -13.93 -8.12
CA GLY A 175 -11.05 -13.90 -7.08
C GLY A 175 -10.90 -12.78 -6.04
N GLY A 176 -10.33 -11.64 -6.43
CA GLY A 176 -10.19 -10.45 -5.58
C GLY A 176 -8.78 -10.27 -4.99
N TYR A 177 -8.65 -9.29 -4.09
CA TYR A 177 -7.38 -8.96 -3.44
C TYR A 177 -6.76 -10.13 -2.65
N PRO A 178 -7.51 -10.91 -1.85
CA PRO A 178 -6.92 -12.02 -1.10
C PRO A 178 -6.35 -13.13 -2.00
N GLY A 179 -7.05 -13.44 -3.10
CA GLY A 179 -6.58 -14.45 -4.04
C GLY A 179 -5.40 -13.96 -4.88
N LEU A 180 -5.35 -12.67 -5.23
CA LEU A 180 -4.17 -12.04 -5.82
C LEU A 180 -2.96 -12.12 -4.87
N MET A 181 -3.14 -11.79 -3.60
CA MET A 181 -2.08 -11.88 -2.59
C MET A 181 -1.59 -13.32 -2.38
N LYS A 182 -2.52 -14.30 -2.38
CA LYS A 182 -2.19 -15.72 -2.29
C LYS A 182 -1.36 -16.17 -3.50
N ARG A 183 -1.78 -15.81 -4.72
CA ARG A 183 -1.04 -16.16 -5.94
C ARG A 183 0.34 -15.50 -5.96
N TRP A 184 0.42 -14.23 -5.57
CA TRP A 184 1.69 -13.52 -5.43
C TRP A 184 2.63 -14.23 -4.44
N ALA A 185 2.13 -14.62 -3.27
CA ALA A 185 2.92 -15.33 -2.26
C ALA A 185 3.39 -16.70 -2.78
N GLN A 186 2.54 -17.45 -3.48
CA GLN A 186 2.91 -18.73 -4.10
C GLN A 186 4.01 -18.56 -5.15
N LEU A 187 3.83 -17.64 -6.09
CA LEU A 187 4.82 -17.40 -7.14
C LEU A 187 6.14 -16.87 -6.57
N THR A 188 6.07 -16.04 -5.53
CA THR A 188 7.25 -15.56 -4.80
C THR A 188 7.98 -16.70 -4.10
N ALA A 189 7.24 -17.60 -3.45
CA ALA A 189 7.81 -18.80 -2.82
C ALA A 189 8.45 -19.74 -3.85
N ASP A 190 7.81 -19.95 -5.00
CA ASP A 190 8.36 -20.77 -6.09
C ASP A 190 9.63 -20.13 -6.69
N PHE A 191 9.63 -18.81 -6.88
CA PHE A 191 10.78 -18.08 -7.41
C PHE A 191 11.99 -18.17 -6.50
N TYR A 192 11.80 -17.93 -5.19
CA TYR A 192 12.89 -18.07 -4.22
C TYR A 192 13.26 -19.54 -4.01
N GLY A 193 12.28 -20.45 -3.92
CA GLY A 193 12.48 -21.88 -3.72
C GLY A 193 13.39 -22.50 -4.78
N ARG A 194 13.23 -22.11 -6.05
CA ARG A 194 14.08 -22.58 -7.16
C ARG A 194 15.47 -21.93 -7.20
N ARG A 195 15.69 -20.83 -6.46
CA ARG A 195 16.94 -20.05 -6.44
C ARG A 195 17.70 -20.12 -5.12
N ILE A 196 17.25 -20.90 -4.15
CA ILE A 196 18.01 -21.25 -2.94
C ILE A 196 19.07 -22.29 -3.34
N ASP A 197 20.05 -21.84 -4.09
CA ASP A 197 21.32 -22.53 -4.29
C ASP A 197 22.43 -21.59 -3.79
N LEU A 198 23.51 -22.16 -3.24
CA LEU A 198 24.68 -21.40 -2.78
C LEU A 198 25.32 -20.51 -3.87
N ARG A 199 24.94 -20.70 -5.14
CA ARG A 199 25.38 -19.92 -6.30
C ARG A 199 24.72 -18.54 -6.39
N HIS A 200 23.61 -18.30 -5.69
CA HIS A 200 22.88 -17.03 -5.70
C HIS A 200 22.63 -16.48 -4.28
N PRO A 201 23.69 -16.00 -3.57
CA PRO A 201 23.60 -15.57 -2.18
C PRO A 201 22.58 -14.43 -1.95
N MET A 202 22.32 -13.63 -2.98
CA MET A 202 21.36 -12.52 -2.92
C MET A 202 19.91 -12.99 -2.71
N ALA A 203 19.53 -14.15 -3.26
CA ALA A 203 18.19 -14.70 -3.06
C ALA A 203 17.97 -15.08 -1.59
N LEU A 204 18.96 -15.73 -0.97
CA LEU A 204 18.93 -16.13 0.43
C LEU A 204 18.92 -14.91 1.37
N MET A 205 19.71 -13.88 1.06
CA MET A 205 19.70 -12.63 1.83
C MET A 205 18.35 -11.91 1.72
N THR A 206 17.71 -11.93 0.55
CA THR A 206 16.40 -11.32 0.35
C THR A 206 15.33 -12.04 1.17
N VAL A 207 15.33 -13.37 1.18
CA VAL A 207 14.41 -14.17 1.99
C VAL A 207 14.64 -13.89 3.48
N ALA A 208 15.89 -13.89 3.94
CA ALA A 208 16.23 -13.60 5.33
C ALA A 208 15.76 -12.19 5.77
N MET A 209 16.01 -11.17 4.94
CA MET A 209 15.57 -9.79 5.22
C MET A 209 14.04 -9.65 5.18
N THR A 210 13.37 -10.37 4.27
CA THR A 210 11.90 -10.35 4.18
C THR A 210 11.28 -11.03 5.41
N LEU A 211 11.83 -12.15 5.86
CA LEU A 211 11.39 -12.84 7.08
C LEU A 211 11.67 -12.01 8.33
N ALA A 212 12.86 -11.41 8.44
CA ALA A 212 13.20 -10.52 9.55
C ALA A 212 12.28 -9.29 9.58
N GLY A 213 12.06 -8.64 8.44
CA GLY A 213 11.14 -7.52 8.30
C GLY A 213 9.70 -7.91 8.65
N GLY A 214 9.21 -9.02 8.10
CA GLY A 214 7.89 -9.57 8.41
C GLY A 214 7.73 -9.89 9.90
N PHE A 215 8.74 -10.49 10.53
CA PHE A 215 8.74 -10.76 11.97
C PHE A 215 8.67 -9.47 12.79
N CYS A 216 9.45 -8.44 12.42
CA CYS A 216 9.40 -7.13 13.08
C CYS A 216 8.02 -6.48 12.97
N VAL A 217 7.38 -6.54 11.78
CA VAL A 217 6.03 -6.02 11.58
C VAL A 217 5.00 -6.80 12.38
N CYS A 218 5.02 -8.13 12.31
CA CYS A 218 4.11 -9.00 13.07
C CYS A 218 4.24 -8.80 14.57
N ARG A 219 5.47 -8.71 15.09
CA ARG A 219 5.71 -8.39 16.51
C ARG A 219 5.17 -7.02 16.87
N GLY A 220 5.34 -6.02 16.00
CA GLY A 220 4.76 -4.68 16.16
C GLY A 220 3.23 -4.72 16.25
N CYS A 221 2.57 -5.46 15.35
CA CYS A 221 1.12 -5.65 15.36
C CYS A 221 0.64 -6.43 16.59
N VAL A 222 1.34 -7.47 17.01
CA VAL A 222 0.99 -8.26 18.22
C VAL A 222 1.12 -7.39 19.47
N LEU A 223 2.20 -6.62 19.60
CA LEU A 223 2.34 -5.64 20.67
C LEU A 223 1.25 -4.56 20.61
N TRP A 224 0.82 -4.18 19.42
CA TRP A 224 -0.28 -3.23 19.25
C TRP A 224 -1.62 -3.78 19.74
N VAL A 225 -1.90 -5.06 19.49
CA VAL A 225 -3.15 -5.73 19.90
C VAL A 225 -3.12 -6.14 21.38
N SER A 226 -1.99 -6.64 21.88
CA SER A 226 -1.89 -7.21 23.24
C SER A 226 -1.93 -6.15 24.35
N HIS A 227 -1.58 -4.91 24.05
CA HIS A 227 -1.42 -3.88 25.08
C HIS A 227 -2.72 -3.24 25.60
N GLY A 228 -3.92 -3.73 25.24
CA GLY A 228 -5.21 -3.38 25.87
C GLY A 228 -5.70 -1.93 25.72
N ASN A 229 -4.80 -0.99 25.46
CA ASN A 229 -5.02 0.42 25.26
C ASN A 229 -5.13 0.78 23.78
N PHE A 230 -5.53 -0.17 22.92
CA PHE A 230 -5.81 0.11 21.50
C PHE A 230 -6.73 1.32 21.35
N TRP A 231 -7.77 1.39 22.20
CA TRP A 231 -8.74 2.46 22.22
C TRP A 231 -8.30 3.70 23.01
N ALA A 232 -7.20 3.70 23.76
CA ALA A 232 -6.81 4.88 24.56
C ALA A 232 -6.49 6.13 23.71
N PRO A 233 -5.85 6.04 22.53
CA PRO A 233 -5.77 7.15 21.59
C PRO A 233 -7.09 7.43 20.86
N PHE A 234 -8.14 6.64 21.03
CA PHE A 234 -9.42 6.77 20.32
C PHE A 234 -10.59 7.09 21.26
N SER A 235 -10.42 6.95 22.57
CA SER A 235 -11.45 7.26 23.55
C SER A 235 -11.51 8.76 23.76
N ASN A 236 -12.71 9.30 23.61
CA ASN A 236 -13.04 10.66 23.98
C ASN A 236 -13.21 10.74 25.51
N GLU A 237 -12.18 10.38 26.29
CA GLU A 237 -12.18 10.86 27.67
C GLU A 237 -11.96 12.36 27.64
N VAL A 238 -13.09 13.07 27.64
CA VAL A 238 -13.21 14.46 28.06
C VAL A 238 -12.74 14.49 29.53
N LYS A 239 -11.43 14.46 29.76
CA LYS A 239 -10.87 14.88 31.04
C LYS A 239 -11.08 16.38 31.07
N GLY A 240 -12.16 16.78 31.75
CA GLY A 240 -12.66 18.14 31.85
C GLY A 240 -11.54 19.15 32.07
N GLY A 241 -11.09 19.76 30.99
CA GLY A 241 -10.44 21.06 31.02
C GLY A 241 -11.54 22.07 31.23
N ALA A 242 -11.52 22.72 32.39
CA ALA A 242 -12.44 23.77 32.76
C ALA A 242 -12.80 24.69 31.58
N VAL A 243 -14.09 25.00 31.48
CA VAL A 243 -14.61 26.14 30.72
C VAL A 243 -13.94 27.40 31.26
N GLY A 244 -12.81 27.78 30.66
CA GLY A 244 -12.12 29.04 30.89
C GLY A 244 -12.71 30.09 29.95
N SER A 245 -13.68 30.83 30.48
CA SER A 245 -14.03 32.22 30.16
C SER A 245 -13.44 32.89 28.90
N SER A 246 -14.34 33.23 27.96
CA SER A 246 -14.39 34.40 27.05
C SER A 246 -13.21 34.81 26.13
N PRO A 247 -13.52 35.47 24.99
CA PRO A 247 -12.59 35.68 23.89
C PRO A 247 -11.78 36.98 24.05
N SER A 248 -10.48 36.94 23.73
CA SER A 248 -9.68 38.14 23.52
C SER A 248 -8.84 38.02 22.25
N GLY A 249 -9.35 38.60 21.16
CA GLY A 249 -8.60 39.22 20.06
C GLY A 249 -7.83 38.33 19.06
N PRO A 250 -7.83 38.66 17.75
CA PRO A 250 -6.99 37.99 16.77
C PRO A 250 -5.55 38.51 16.88
N ALA A 251 -4.59 37.63 17.16
CA ALA A 251 -3.18 37.94 17.01
C ALA A 251 -2.79 37.81 15.54
N VAL A 252 -2.38 38.95 15.00
CA VAL A 252 -1.88 39.20 13.65
C VAL A 252 -0.68 38.30 13.32
N VAL A 253 -0.64 37.89 12.06
CA VAL A 253 0.43 37.14 11.41
C VAL A 253 1.68 38.03 11.31
N ASP A 254 2.80 37.59 11.87
CA ASP A 254 4.13 38.09 11.50
C ASP A 254 5.01 36.91 11.07
N ILE A 255 5.38 36.94 9.78
CA ILE A 255 6.34 36.06 9.13
C ILE A 255 7.63 36.87 8.98
N PRO A 256 8.80 36.38 9.43
CA PRO A 256 10.07 36.67 8.79
C PRO A 256 10.31 35.73 7.60
#